data_AF-A0A924UU26-F1
#
_entry.id   AF-A0A924UU26-F1
#
_cell.length_a   1.000
_cell.length_b   1.000
_cell.length_c   1.000
_cell.angle_alpha   90.00
_cell.angle_beta   90.00
_cell.angle_gamma   90.00
#
_symmetry.space_group_name_H-M   'P 1'
#
loop_
_entity.id
_entity.type
_entity.pdbx_description
1 polymer ?
#
loop_
_entity_poly.entity_id
_entity_poly.type
_entity_poly.pdbx_seq_one_letter_code
_entity_poly.pdbx_strand_id
1 'polypeptide(L)'
;MHSYLTLIIILTSVMDQFTSHRQLLIFAKEQNPKLVTEQINLLNQEAEGVKERDIKIGVVEKASPLYKKYKVDPSQFTVVLVGKDQTEKYRKNTIISAADLFALIDAMPMRKIEMGKKSGLK
;
A
#
# COMPACT_ATOMS: atom_id res chain seq x y z
N MET A 1 7.31 -42.62 -41.19
CA MET A 1 6.36 -42.38 -40.07
C MET A 1 7.14 -42.17 -38.79
N HIS A 2 7.42 -40.93 -38.42
CA HIS A 2 7.74 -40.59 -37.04
C HIS A 2 6.91 -39.35 -36.70
N SER A 3 5.85 -39.59 -35.94
CA SER A 3 4.85 -38.62 -35.52
C SER A 3 5.50 -37.61 -34.58
N TYR A 4 5.55 -36.34 -34.98
CA TYR A 4 5.96 -35.28 -34.06
C TYR A 4 4.77 -34.96 -33.16
N LEU A 5 4.87 -35.41 -31.92
CA LEU A 5 3.98 -35.03 -30.82
C LEU A 5 4.18 -33.53 -30.56
N THR A 6 3.23 -32.70 -31.01
CA THR A 6 3.18 -31.28 -30.66
C THR A 6 2.99 -31.12 -29.15
N LEU A 7 4.06 -30.75 -28.46
CA LEU A 7 4.03 -30.27 -27.08
C LEU A 7 3.36 -28.89 -27.08
N ILE A 8 2.10 -28.84 -26.69
CA ILE A 8 1.38 -27.59 -26.42
C ILE A 8 1.96 -27.00 -25.13
N ILE A 9 2.91 -26.06 -25.26
CA ILE A 9 3.35 -25.23 -24.14
C ILE A 9 2.25 -24.20 -23.90
N ILE A 10 1.34 -24.50 -22.97
CA ILE A 10 0.43 -23.53 -22.39
C ILE A 10 1.29 -22.59 -21.53
N LEU A 11 1.79 -21.53 -22.13
CA LEU A 11 2.40 -20.41 -21.41
C LEU A 11 1.27 -19.55 -20.83
N THR A 12 0.51 -20.09 -19.87
CA THR A 12 -0.30 -19.24 -18.98
C THR A 12 0.68 -18.47 -18.13
N SER A 13 1.03 -17.30 -18.67
CA SER A 13 1.97 -16.33 -18.13
C SER A 13 1.89 -16.24 -16.62
N VAL A 14 3.05 -16.39 -16.01
CA VAL A 14 3.41 -16.26 -14.59
C VAL A 14 3.21 -14.81 -14.13
N MET A 15 2.00 -14.26 -14.25
CA MET A 15 1.74 -12.83 -14.01
C MET A 15 0.89 -12.56 -12.77
N ASP A 16 0.42 -13.59 -12.07
CA ASP A 16 -0.36 -13.46 -10.84
C ASP A 16 0.52 -13.66 -9.59
N GLN A 17 1.58 -12.85 -9.44
CA GLN A 17 2.40 -12.82 -8.22
C GLN A 17 2.53 -11.41 -7.60
N PHE A 18 1.82 -10.40 -8.11
CA PHE A 18 1.89 -9.03 -7.61
C PHE A 18 0.74 -8.65 -6.65
N THR A 19 0.28 -9.56 -5.79
CA THR A 19 -0.64 -9.19 -4.69
C THR A 19 0.12 -8.59 -3.51
N SER A 20 0.87 -7.50 -3.76
CA SER A 20 1.42 -6.66 -2.69
C SER A 20 0.48 -5.48 -2.49
N HIS A 21 -0.33 -5.53 -1.43
CA HIS A 21 -1.22 -4.44 -1.03
C HIS A 21 -0.42 -3.13 -0.84
N ARG A 22 -1.07 -1.98 -0.97
CA ARG A 22 -0.45 -0.72 -0.54
C ARG A 22 -0.32 -0.76 0.98
N GLN A 23 0.75 -0.22 1.53
CA GLN A 23 0.92 -0.14 2.98
C GLN A 23 0.98 1.30 3.43
N LEU A 24 0.19 1.65 4.45
CA LEU A 24 0.40 2.89 5.20
C LEU A 24 1.10 2.51 6.50
N LEU A 25 2.40 2.76 6.56
CA LEU A 25 3.23 2.52 7.73
C LEU A 25 3.21 3.73 8.64
N ILE A 26 2.84 3.54 9.90
CA ILE A 26 2.77 4.58 10.92
C ILE A 26 3.90 4.34 11.91
N PHE A 27 4.83 5.29 11.99
CA PHE A 27 5.93 5.31 12.92
C PHE A 27 5.65 6.35 14.00
N ALA A 28 5.89 6.00 15.26
CA ALA A 28 5.73 6.91 16.37
C ALA A 28 6.54 6.42 17.58
N LYS A 29 6.94 7.35 18.44
CA LYS A 29 7.50 7.01 19.75
C LYS A 29 6.39 6.50 20.67
N GLU A 30 6.71 5.56 21.56
CA GLU A 30 5.74 4.92 22.47
C GLU A 30 4.95 5.92 23.33
N GLN A 31 5.51 7.08 23.67
CA GLN A 31 4.80 8.12 24.42
C GLN A 31 3.90 9.05 23.58
N ASN A 32 3.78 8.80 22.27
CA ASN A 32 2.86 9.51 21.38
C ASN A 32 1.72 8.60 20.86
N PRO A 33 1.04 7.79 21.70
CA PRO A 33 0.00 6.88 21.23
C PRO A 33 -1.20 7.64 20.64
N LYS A 34 -1.44 8.87 21.12
CA LYS A 34 -2.56 9.73 20.67
C LYS A 34 -2.56 9.95 19.15
N LEU A 35 -1.39 10.27 18.55
CA LEU A 35 -1.29 10.53 17.11
C LEU A 35 -1.52 9.27 16.28
N VAL A 36 -1.06 8.11 16.77
CA VAL A 36 -1.31 6.81 16.12
C VAL A 36 -2.79 6.48 16.16
N THR A 37 -3.43 6.61 17.32
CA THR A 37 -4.86 6.38 17.50
C THR A 37 -5.69 7.31 16.63
N GLU A 38 -5.36 8.60 16.59
CA GLU A 38 -6.05 9.59 15.75
C GLU A 38 -5.94 9.26 14.26
N GLN A 39 -4.74 8.92 13.78
CA GLN A 39 -4.53 8.51 12.39
C GLN A 39 -5.33 7.26 12.02
N ILE A 40 -5.38 6.26 12.90
CA ILE A 40 -6.16 5.03 12.68
C ILE A 40 -7.67 5.32 12.68
N ASN A 41 -8.15 6.14 13.62
CA ASN A 41 -9.56 6.49 13.71
C ASN A 41 -10.06 7.21 12.45
N LEU A 42 -9.28 8.16 11.92
CA LEU A 42 -9.60 8.85 10.67
C LEU A 42 -9.74 7.88 9.49
N LEU A 43 -8.90 6.85 9.42
CA LEU A 43 -8.94 5.87 8.34
C LEU A 43 -10.04 4.82 8.53
N ASN A 44 -10.36 4.48 9.78
CA ASN A 44 -11.46 3.57 10.10
C ASN A 44 -12.84 4.18 9.79
N GLN A 45 -12.99 5.50 9.93
CA GLN A 45 -14.20 6.21 9.50
C GLN A 45 -14.44 6.08 7.99
N GLU A 46 -13.36 5.91 7.21
CA GLU A 46 -13.37 5.78 5.75
C GLU A 46 -12.99 4.36 5.29
N ALA A 47 -13.37 3.34 6.07
CA ALA A 47 -12.93 1.95 5.86
C ALA A 47 -13.24 1.40 4.46
N GLU A 48 -14.37 1.80 3.85
CA GLU A 48 -14.70 1.41 2.47
C GLU A 48 -13.69 1.99 1.46
N GLY A 49 -13.29 3.25 1.64
CA GLY A 49 -12.29 3.90 0.80
C GLY A 49 -10.89 3.28 0.96
N VAL A 50 -10.54 2.86 2.19
CA VAL A 50 -9.31 2.11 2.49
C VAL A 50 -9.31 0.75 1.80
N LYS A 51 -10.43 0.02 1.88
CA LYS A 51 -10.60 -1.30 1.24
C LYS A 51 -10.58 -1.20 -0.28
N GLU A 52 -11.28 -0.22 -0.86
CA GLU A 52 -11.34 -0.03 -2.31
C GLU A 52 -9.95 0.19 -2.93
N ARG A 53 -9.12 0.95 -2.21
CA ARG A 53 -7.75 1.30 -2.62
C ARG A 53 -6.71 0.29 -2.15
N ASP A 54 -7.15 -0.83 -1.57
CA ASP A 54 -6.31 -1.96 -1.19
C ASP A 54 -5.15 -1.57 -0.27
N ILE A 55 -5.47 -0.78 0.76
CA ILE A 55 -4.52 -0.23 1.73
C ILE A 55 -4.52 -1.09 2.99
N LYS A 56 -3.34 -1.54 3.43
CA LYS A 56 -3.09 -2.13 4.74
C LYS A 56 -2.41 -1.11 5.65
N ILE A 57 -2.98 -0.86 6.81
CA ILE A 57 -2.42 0.05 7.81
C ILE A 57 -1.57 -0.76 8.78
N GLY A 58 -0.35 -0.32 9.05
CA GLY A 58 0.56 -0.99 9.97
C GLY A 58 1.26 0.00 10.89
N VAL A 59 1.17 -0.23 12.21
CA VAL A 59 1.97 0.52 13.20
C VAL A 59 3.32 -0.17 13.33
N VAL A 60 4.39 0.60 13.21
CA VAL A 60 5.75 0.08 13.20
C VAL A 60 6.33 0.09 14.61
N GLU A 61 6.58 -1.09 15.14
CA GLU A 61 7.26 -1.26 16.42
C GLU A 61 8.67 -0.67 16.39
N LYS A 62 9.09 -0.05 17.51
CA LYS A 62 10.38 0.66 17.62
C LYS A 62 11.61 -0.19 17.25
N ALA A 63 11.58 -1.48 17.56
CA ALA A 63 12.67 -2.42 17.25
C ALA A 63 12.70 -2.84 15.76
N SER A 64 11.69 -2.47 14.98
CA SER A 64 11.56 -2.90 13.59
C SER A 64 12.70 -2.37 12.71
N PRO A 65 13.27 -3.20 11.82
CA PRO A 65 14.26 -2.76 10.84
C PRO A 65 13.69 -1.71 9.86
N LEU A 66 12.36 -1.55 9.82
CA LEU A 66 11.69 -0.56 8.97
C LEU A 66 12.08 0.88 9.33
N TYR A 67 12.40 1.20 10.59
CA TYR A 67 12.93 2.52 10.96
C TYR A 67 14.21 2.85 10.18
N LYS A 68 15.13 1.89 10.06
CA LYS A 68 16.36 2.05 9.27
C LYS A 68 16.08 2.08 7.78
N LYS A 69 15.24 1.15 7.27
CA LYS A 69 14.89 1.05 5.84
C LYS A 69 14.33 2.38 5.32
N TYR A 70 13.41 2.98 6.06
CA TYR A 70 12.76 4.24 5.67
C TYR A 70 13.41 5.47 6.31
N LYS A 71 14.58 5.34 6.94
CA LYS A 71 15.33 6.45 7.57
C LYS A 71 14.43 7.34 8.45
N VAL A 72 13.54 6.73 9.23
CA VAL A 72 12.61 7.44 10.12
C VAL A 72 13.28 7.64 11.47
N ASP A 73 13.18 8.85 12.02
CA ASP A 73 13.60 9.14 13.39
C ASP A 73 12.59 8.51 14.38
N PRO A 74 13.03 7.60 15.28
CA PRO A 74 12.15 6.98 16.28
C PRO A 74 11.50 7.95 17.28
N SER A 75 11.99 9.19 17.37
CA SER A 75 11.43 10.24 18.22
C SER A 75 10.25 10.99 17.58
N GLN A 76 10.05 10.86 16.27
CA GLN A 76 9.05 11.60 15.51
C GLN A 76 7.87 10.72 15.09
N PHE A 77 6.70 11.34 14.96
CA PHE A 77 5.59 10.73 14.25
C PHE A 77 5.85 10.83 12.74
N THR A 78 5.69 9.73 12.01
CA THR A 78 5.85 9.70 10.55
C THR A 78 4.88 8.70 9.95
N VAL A 79 4.20 9.09 8.88
CA VAL A 79 3.47 8.17 8.00
C VAL A 79 4.25 8.00 6.71
N VAL A 80 4.35 6.75 6.24
CA VAL A 80 4.97 6.39 4.96
C VAL A 80 3.98 5.55 4.16
N LEU A 81 3.59 6.04 2.99
CA LEU A 81 2.81 5.29 2.02
C LEU A 81 3.75 4.49 1.12
N VAL A 82 3.56 3.19 1.08
CA VAL A 82 4.29 2.25 0.24
C VAL A 82 3.33 1.72 -0.83
N GLY A 83 3.75 1.78 -2.09
CA GLY A 83 2.98 1.30 -3.24
C GLY A 83 2.98 -0.22 -3.36
N LYS A 84 2.17 -0.74 -4.29
CA LYS A 84 2.14 -2.17 -4.63
C LYS A 84 3.46 -2.70 -5.23
N ASP A 85 4.33 -1.78 -5.64
CA ASP A 85 5.68 -2.02 -6.14
C ASP A 85 6.74 -1.97 -5.03
N GLN A 86 6.33 -1.94 -3.76
CA GLN A 86 7.20 -1.91 -2.57
C GLN A 86 8.10 -0.67 -2.47
N THR A 87 7.80 0.38 -3.24
CA THR A 87 8.51 1.66 -3.18
C THR A 87 7.76 2.67 -2.32
N GLU A 88 8.51 3.54 -1.63
CA GLU A 88 7.93 4.69 -0.94
C GLU A 88 7.33 5.66 -1.95
N LYS A 89 6.04 5.98 -1.78
CA LYS A 89 5.29 6.90 -2.64
C LYS A 89 5.08 8.25 -2.01
N TYR A 90 4.98 8.29 -0.68
CA TYR A 90 4.74 9.51 0.05
C TYR A 90 5.16 9.37 1.51
N ARG A 91 5.53 10.51 2.12
CA ARG A 91 5.92 10.63 3.52
C ARG A 91 5.38 11.92 4.11
N LYS A 92 4.94 11.87 5.37
CA LYS A 92 4.57 13.07 6.14
C LYS A 92 4.89 12.85 7.63
N ASN A 93 5.34 13.90 8.32
CA ASN A 93 5.62 13.85 9.76
C ASN A 93 4.44 14.29 10.65
N THR A 94 3.26 14.40 10.05
CA THR A 94 1.99 14.73 10.72
C THR A 94 0.90 13.80 10.22
N ILE A 95 -0.26 13.86 10.85
CA ILE A 95 -1.46 13.14 10.41
C ILE A 95 -1.78 13.49 8.95
N ILE A 96 -2.17 12.47 8.20
CA ILE A 96 -2.71 12.57 6.85
C ILE A 96 -4.22 12.30 6.89
N SER A 97 -5.00 13.16 6.25
CA SER A 97 -6.44 12.96 6.10
C SER A 97 -6.71 11.78 5.16
N ALA A 98 -7.86 11.12 5.30
CA ALA A 98 -8.25 10.06 4.37
C ALA A 98 -8.39 10.58 2.93
N ALA A 99 -8.97 11.76 2.74
CA ALA A 99 -9.13 12.40 1.43
C ALA A 99 -7.78 12.64 0.74
N ASP A 100 -6.79 13.20 1.45
CA ASP A 100 -5.46 13.44 0.88
C ASP A 100 -4.76 12.11 0.53
N LEU A 101 -4.85 11.12 1.41
CA LEU A 101 -4.28 9.79 1.17
C LEU A 101 -4.88 9.15 -0.08
N PHE A 102 -6.20 9.24 -0.23
CA PHE A 102 -6.91 8.67 -1.36
C PHE A 102 -6.58 9.40 -2.67
N ALA A 103 -6.53 10.74 -2.64
CA ALA A 103 -6.13 11.54 -3.79
C ALA A 103 -4.70 11.21 -4.26
N LEU A 104 -3.75 11.07 -3.32
CA LEU A 104 -2.39 10.62 -3.62
C LEU A 104 -2.39 9.26 -4.30
N ILE A 105 -3.20 8.32 -3.81
CA ILE A 105 -3.28 6.97 -4.36
C ILE A 105 -3.92 6.95 -5.74
N ASP A 106 -5.01 7.70 -5.94
CA ASP A 106 -5.77 7.77 -7.19
C ASP A 106 -4.97 8.46 -8.31
N ALA A 107 -4.01 9.32 -7.95
CA ALA A 107 -3.05 9.87 -8.90
C ALA A 107 -2.03 8.82 -9.43
N MET A 108 -1.85 7.67 -8.75
CA MET A 108 -0.81 6.70 -9.11
C MET A 108 -1.16 5.91 -10.39
N PRO A 109 -0.19 5.60 -11.27
CA PRO A 109 -0.44 4.93 -12.56
C PRO A 109 -1.15 3.58 -12.42
N MET A 110 -0.71 2.74 -11.49
CA MET A 110 -1.35 1.44 -11.24
C MET A 110 -2.81 1.61 -10.81
N ARG A 111 -3.11 2.65 -10.01
CA ARG A 111 -4.48 2.92 -9.56
C ARG A 111 -5.40 3.33 -10.69
N LYS A 112 -4.90 4.16 -11.62
CA LYS A 112 -5.64 4.52 -12.84
C LYS A 112 -5.98 3.30 -13.70
N ILE A 113 -5.06 2.34 -13.81
CA ILE A 113 -5.29 1.07 -14.51
C ILE A 113 -6.36 0.24 -13.81
N GLU A 114 -6.30 0.11 -12.48
CA GLU A 114 -7.31 -0.62 -11.69
C GLU A 114 -8.73 -0.03 -11.90
N MET A 115 -8.84 1.31 -11.91
CA MET A 115 -10.10 2.00 -12.16
C MET A 115 -10.61 1.78 -13.59
N GLY A 116 -9.71 1.87 -14.59
CA GLY A 116 -10.07 1.62 -16.00
C GLY A 116 -10.54 0.19 -16.26
N LYS A 117 -9.93 -0.82 -15.63
CA LYS A 117 -10.36 -2.22 -15.74
C LYS A 117 -11.75 -2.46 -15.15
N LYS A 118 -12.08 -1.82 -14.01
CA LYS A 118 -13.43 -1.92 -13.41
C LYS A 118 -14.52 -1.35 -14.32
N SER A 119 -14.23 -0.32 -15.12
CA SER A 119 -15.20 0.29 -16.04
C SER A 119 -15.50 -0.53 -17.29
N GLY A 120 -14.59 -1.42 -17.71
CA GLY A 120 -14.76 -2.27 -18.91
C GLY A 120 -15.42 -3.63 -18.67
N LEU A 121 -15.81 -3.94 -17.43
CA LEU A 121 -16.50 -5.17 -17.03
C LEU A 121 -18.03 -5.00 -16.96
N LYS A 122 -18.57 -4.02 -17.69
CA LYS A 122 -20.01 -3.70 -17.70
C LYS A 122 -20.69 -4.21 -18.95
#